data_AF-A0A554VRN7-F1
#
_entry.id   AF-A0A554VRN7-F1
#
_cell.length_a   1.000
_cell.length_b   1.000
_cell.length_c   1.000
_cell.angle_alpha   90.00
_cell.angle_beta   90.00
_cell.angle_gamma   90.00
#
_symmetry.space_group_name_H-M   'P 1'
#
loop_
_entity.id
_entity.type
_entity.pdbx_description
1 polymer ?
#
loop_
_entity_poly.entity_id
_entity_poly.type
_entity_poly.pdbx_seq_one_letter_code
_entity_poly.pdbx_strand_id
1 'polypeptide(L)'
;MEDKNTRNKTLLSFFKKTLRTDKIHLNRNLNSPAFIYDYKKVLACTVRESELLLKEDYRGRVLDTLEITKNITYDPKKLKEWFKNSTHRKCYTIRVKDKTLRLAGWNFLFPDKNNPKGKYPVFSEEQFNIYFQKHIAEDIAFNYAEGVELVVE
;
A
#
# COMPACT_ATOMS: atom_id res chain seq x y z
N MET A 1 -0.99 -15.22 -21.61
CA MET A 1 -1.50 -14.23 -20.65
C MET A 1 -0.72 -14.41 -19.35
N GLU A 2 0.18 -13.49 -19.02
CA GLU A 2 1.02 -13.62 -17.82
C GLU A 2 0.15 -13.51 -16.56
N ASP A 3 0.41 -14.37 -15.56
CA ASP A 3 -0.32 -14.36 -14.30
C ASP A 3 -0.09 -13.03 -13.56
N LYS A 4 -1.18 -12.35 -13.18
CA LYS A 4 -1.15 -11.05 -12.49
C LYS A 4 -0.33 -11.10 -11.20
N ASN A 5 -0.32 -12.24 -10.50
CA ASN A 5 0.46 -12.40 -9.28
C ASN A 5 1.97 -12.42 -9.58
N THR A 6 2.36 -13.16 -10.63
CA THR A 6 3.74 -13.17 -11.14
C THR A 6 4.20 -11.77 -11.56
N ARG A 7 3.40 -11.05 -12.36
CA ARG A 7 3.68 -9.67 -12.78
C ARG A 7 3.90 -8.73 -11.59
N ASN A 8 3.00 -8.76 -10.61
CA ASN A 8 3.08 -7.88 -9.45
C ASN A 8 4.35 -8.18 -8.61
N LYS A 9 4.71 -9.46 -8.44
CA LYS A 9 5.97 -9.86 -7.78
C LYS A 9 7.21 -9.37 -8.54
N THR A 10 7.22 -9.47 -9.87
CA THR A 10 8.30 -8.94 -10.73
C THR A 10 8.45 -7.44 -10.51
N LEU A 11 7.37 -6.68 -10.56
CA LEU A 11 7.39 -5.23 -10.31
C LEU A 11 7.88 -4.87 -8.90
N LEU A 12 7.43 -5.61 -7.89
CA LEU A 12 7.88 -5.41 -6.51
C LEU A 12 9.40 -5.62 -6.40
N SER A 13 9.90 -6.71 -6.97
CA SER A 13 11.34 -7.01 -7.01
C SER A 13 12.12 -5.92 -7.76
N PHE A 14 11.60 -5.46 -8.90
CA PHE A 14 12.18 -4.36 -9.67
C PHE A 14 12.33 -3.09 -8.83
N PHE A 15 11.26 -2.63 -8.16
CA PHE A 15 11.33 -1.44 -7.32
C PHE A 15 12.32 -1.61 -6.15
N LYS A 16 12.26 -2.74 -5.43
CA LYS A 16 13.17 -3.02 -4.30
C LYS A 16 14.63 -3.02 -4.72
N LYS A 17 14.96 -3.73 -5.81
CA LYS A 17 16.32 -3.86 -6.33
C LYS A 17 16.85 -2.51 -6.82
N THR A 18 16.03 -1.77 -7.58
CA THR A 18 16.49 -0.54 -8.25
C THR A 18 16.59 0.64 -7.28
N LEU A 19 15.66 0.75 -6.34
CA LEU A 19 15.70 1.75 -5.26
C LEU A 19 16.58 1.32 -4.06
N ARG A 20 17.06 0.08 -4.06
CA ARG A 20 17.90 -0.52 -3.00
C ARG A 20 17.25 -0.42 -1.62
N THR A 21 16.02 -0.89 -1.50
CA THR A 21 15.24 -0.82 -0.26
C THR A 21 14.24 -1.96 -0.15
N ASP A 22 14.08 -2.51 1.05
CA ASP A 22 13.05 -3.52 1.35
C ASP A 22 11.72 -2.93 1.82
N LYS A 23 11.66 -1.62 1.99
CA LYS A 23 10.50 -0.86 2.51
C LYS A 23 9.35 -0.71 1.52
N ILE A 24 9.42 -1.37 0.36
CA ILE A 24 8.37 -1.32 -0.65
C ILE A 24 7.50 -2.56 -0.49
N HIS A 25 6.19 -2.33 -0.41
CA HIS A 25 5.17 -3.35 -0.21
C HIS A 25 4.09 -3.21 -1.28
N LEU A 26 3.42 -4.32 -1.59
CA LEU A 26 2.24 -4.32 -2.47
C LEU A 26 0.98 -4.25 -1.64
N ASN A 27 -0.01 -3.48 -2.10
CA ASN A 27 -1.38 -3.67 -1.63
C ASN A 27 -1.96 -5.00 -2.17
N ARG A 28 -3.00 -5.51 -1.52
CA ARG A 28 -3.61 -6.81 -1.87
C ARG A 28 -4.43 -6.81 -3.17
N ASN A 29 -4.52 -5.70 -3.89
CA ASN A 29 -5.32 -5.61 -5.11
C ASN A 29 -4.52 -6.09 -6.33
N LEU A 30 -4.81 -7.32 -6.79
CA LEU A 30 -4.12 -7.91 -7.94
C LEU A 30 -4.37 -7.19 -9.27
N ASN A 31 -5.55 -6.57 -9.42
CA ASN A 31 -5.95 -5.91 -10.66
C ASN A 31 -5.35 -4.50 -10.79
N SER A 32 -5.29 -3.79 -9.66
CA SER A 32 -4.74 -2.44 -9.57
C SER A 32 -3.73 -2.37 -8.42
N PRO A 33 -2.52 -2.91 -8.62
CA PRO A 33 -1.50 -2.92 -7.59
C PRO A 33 -1.06 -1.49 -7.27
N ALA A 34 -0.97 -1.19 -5.99
CA ALA A 34 -0.35 0.00 -5.44
C ALA A 34 0.93 -0.41 -4.70
N PHE A 35 2.01 0.30 -5.00
CA PHE A 35 3.30 0.11 -4.35
C PHE A 35 3.43 1.11 -3.21
N ILE A 36 3.71 0.61 -2.01
CA ILE A 36 3.69 1.38 -0.78
C ILE A 36 5.11 1.44 -0.21
N TYR A 37 5.66 2.64 -0.07
CA TYR A 37 6.96 2.88 0.55
C TYR A 37 6.80 3.23 2.04
N ASP A 38 7.46 2.45 2.89
CA ASP A 38 7.53 2.62 4.36
C ASP A 38 6.16 2.76 5.02
N TYR A 39 5.12 2.16 4.43
CA TYR A 39 3.71 2.28 4.83
C TYR A 39 3.14 3.71 4.91
N LYS A 40 3.85 4.70 4.35
CA LYS A 40 3.49 6.13 4.41
C LYS A 40 3.16 6.75 3.06
N LYS A 41 3.70 6.20 1.99
CA LYS A 41 3.56 6.76 0.63
C LYS A 41 3.17 5.69 -0.37
N VAL A 42 2.16 5.98 -1.17
CA VAL A 42 1.83 5.25 -2.38
C VAL A 42 2.63 5.85 -3.53
N LEU A 43 3.42 5.02 -4.20
CA LEU A 43 4.20 5.43 -5.36
C LEU A 43 3.28 5.96 -6.47
N ALA A 44 3.72 7.02 -7.14
CA ALA A 44 2.98 7.67 -8.21
C ALA A 44 3.15 6.91 -9.53
N CYS A 45 2.66 5.66 -9.56
CA CYS A 45 2.75 4.81 -10.73
C CYS A 45 1.43 4.07 -10.98
N THR A 46 1.24 3.59 -12.20
CA THR A 46 0.06 2.82 -12.59
C THR A 46 0.48 1.64 -13.45
N VAL A 47 -0.08 0.47 -13.18
CA VAL A 47 0.14 -0.73 -14.00
C VAL A 47 -1.04 -0.88 -14.95
N ARG A 48 -0.75 -0.87 -16.25
CA ARG A 48 -1.76 -1.05 -17.31
C ARG A 48 -1.32 -2.21 -18.19
N GLU A 49 -2.04 -3.32 -18.14
CA GLU A 49 -1.72 -4.53 -18.92
C GLU A 49 -0.27 -5.00 -18.68
N SER A 50 0.61 -4.77 -19.66
CA SER A 50 2.05 -5.09 -19.67
C SER A 50 2.94 -3.84 -19.54
N GLU A 51 2.40 -2.71 -19.11
CA GLU A 51 3.14 -1.45 -18.94
C GLU A 51 3.10 -0.96 -17.48
N LEU A 52 4.24 -0.43 -17.03
CA LEU A 52 4.37 0.36 -15.81
C LEU A 52 4.53 1.84 -16.20
N LEU A 53 3.54 2.64 -15.85
CA LEU A 53 3.54 4.08 -16.06
C LEU A 53 4.09 4.77 -14.81
N LEU A 54 5.21 5.48 -14.94
CA LEU A 54 5.76 6.36 -13.91
C LEU A 54 5.16 7.75 -14.09
N LYS A 55 4.59 8.31 -13.03
CA LYS A 55 3.83 9.58 -13.10
C LYS A 55 4.45 10.65 -12.22
N GLU A 56 4.14 11.90 -12.52
CA GLU A 56 4.50 13.07 -11.71
C GLU A 56 3.75 13.05 -10.37
N ASP A 57 2.46 12.73 -10.40
CA ASP A 57 1.62 12.48 -9.23
C ASP A 57 0.52 11.45 -9.57
N TYR A 58 -0.37 11.14 -8.61
CA TYR A 58 -1.42 10.13 -8.81
C TYR A 58 -2.39 10.46 -9.98
N ARG A 59 -2.72 11.73 -10.20
CA ARG A 59 -3.59 12.23 -11.29
C ARG A 59 -2.82 12.96 -12.40
N GLY A 60 -1.54 13.23 -12.19
CA GLY A 60 -0.68 13.95 -13.11
C GLY A 60 -0.32 13.16 -14.37
N ARG A 61 0.51 13.78 -15.21
CA ARG A 61 1.00 13.20 -16.46
C ARG A 61 1.93 12.01 -16.23
N VAL A 62 2.03 11.17 -17.25
CA VAL A 62 3.05 10.10 -17.33
C VAL A 62 4.38 10.76 -17.69
N LEU A 63 5.40 10.48 -16.88
CA LEU A 63 6.78 10.93 -17.09
C LEU A 63 7.59 9.89 -17.87
N ASP A 64 7.32 8.61 -17.64
CA ASP A 64 7.99 7.51 -18.33
C ASP A 64 7.11 6.26 -18.35
N THR A 65 7.35 5.38 -19.32
CA THR A 65 6.64 4.12 -19.49
C THR A 65 7.64 3.00 -19.66
N LEU A 66 7.48 1.94 -18.87
CA LEU A 66 8.32 0.75 -18.93
C LEU A 66 7.49 -0.44 -19.36
N GLU A 67 8.01 -1.23 -20.28
CA GLU A 67 7.45 -2.54 -20.60
C GLU A 67 7.77 -3.54 -19.48
N ILE A 68 6.75 -4.25 -19.02
CA ILE A 68 6.86 -5.27 -17.99
C ILE A 68 7.24 -6.57 -18.66
N THR A 69 8.53 -6.89 -18.57
CA THR A 69 9.08 -8.19 -18.95
C THR A 69 9.61 -8.91 -17.71
N LYS A 70 10.00 -10.19 -17.86
CA LYS A 70 10.64 -10.95 -16.78
C LYS A 70 11.91 -10.26 -16.24
N ASN A 71 12.62 -9.52 -17.10
CA ASN A 71 13.85 -8.80 -16.78
C ASN A 71 13.71 -7.32 -17.17
N ILE A 72 12.95 -6.58 -16.38
CA ILE A 72 12.78 -5.13 -16.57
C ILE A 72 14.15 -4.45 -16.55
N THR A 73 14.54 -3.89 -17.69
CA THR A 73 15.80 -3.15 -17.85
C THR A 73 15.46 -1.67 -17.85
N TYR A 74 15.93 -0.95 -16.83
CA TYR A 74 15.67 0.47 -16.68
C TYR A 74 16.84 1.14 -15.96
N ASP A 75 17.12 2.41 -16.29
CA ASP A 75 18.20 3.16 -15.67
C ASP A 75 17.89 3.42 -14.18
N PRO A 76 18.69 2.86 -13.25
CA PRO A 76 18.47 3.08 -11.82
C PRO A 76 18.58 4.54 -11.39
N LYS A 77 19.31 5.38 -12.14
CA LYS A 77 19.40 6.83 -11.87
C LYS A 77 18.07 7.49 -12.16
N LYS A 78 17.47 7.25 -13.33
CA LYS A 78 16.15 7.76 -13.69
C LYS A 78 15.07 7.36 -12.69
N LEU A 79 15.07 6.11 -12.22
CA LEU A 79 14.06 5.66 -11.25
C LEU A 79 14.22 6.38 -9.91
N LYS A 80 15.47 6.59 -9.46
CA LYS A 80 15.74 7.33 -8.23
C LYS A 80 15.39 8.81 -8.35
N GLU A 81 15.63 9.41 -9.51
CA GLU A 81 15.21 10.79 -9.80
C GLU A 81 13.70 10.91 -9.78
N TRP A 82 12.98 10.02 -10.47
CA TRP A 82 11.53 9.93 -10.41
C TRP A 82 11.02 9.77 -8.96
N PHE A 83 11.57 8.83 -8.19
CA PHE A 83 11.16 8.61 -6.81
C PHE A 83 11.38 9.84 -5.90
N LYS A 84 12.39 10.67 -6.19
CA LYS A 84 12.66 11.91 -5.44
C LYS A 84 11.77 13.06 -5.88
N ASN A 85 11.52 13.19 -7.18
CA ASN A 85 10.89 14.37 -7.78
C ASN A 85 9.37 14.25 -7.91
N SER A 86 8.83 13.02 -7.96
CA SER A 86 7.39 12.79 -8.05
C SER A 86 6.68 12.98 -6.72
N THR A 87 5.45 13.50 -6.80
CA THR A 87 4.55 13.66 -5.66
C THR A 87 3.81 12.36 -5.39
N HIS A 88 4.38 11.55 -4.49
CA HIS A 88 3.76 10.32 -4.02
C HIS A 88 2.61 10.61 -3.03
N ARG A 89 1.49 9.89 -3.17
CA ARG A 89 0.29 10.08 -2.35
C ARG A 89 0.53 9.55 -0.94
N LYS A 90 0.17 10.29 0.11
CA LYS A 90 0.20 9.77 1.49
C LYS A 90 -0.79 8.62 1.67
N CYS A 91 -0.38 7.62 2.45
CA CYS A 91 -1.26 6.61 3.00
C CYS A 91 -1.08 6.52 4.50
N TYR A 92 -2.06 5.92 5.17
CA TYR A 92 -2.17 5.90 6.61
C TYR A 92 -2.38 4.47 7.11
N THR A 93 -1.83 4.18 8.28
CA THR A 93 -2.10 2.95 9.03
C THR A 93 -2.63 3.30 10.41
N ILE A 94 -3.30 2.35 11.05
CA ILE A 94 -3.78 2.51 12.42
C ILE A 94 -3.00 1.52 13.28
N ARG A 95 -2.28 2.03 14.28
CA ARG A 95 -1.40 1.24 15.16
C ARG A 95 -1.89 1.32 16.60
N VAL A 96 -1.72 0.24 17.35
CA VAL A 96 -1.90 0.29 18.81
C VAL A 96 -0.74 1.09 19.40
N LYS A 97 -1.03 2.10 20.21
CA LYS A 97 -0.01 2.95 20.84
C LYS A 97 1.02 2.09 21.58
N ASP A 98 2.28 2.49 21.45
CA ASP A 98 3.43 1.81 22.05
C ASP A 98 3.62 0.32 21.65
N LYS A 99 2.90 -0.16 20.63
CA LYS A 99 3.07 -1.50 20.06
C LYS A 99 3.34 -1.44 18.55
N THR A 100 3.89 -2.51 18.00
CA THR A 100 4.13 -2.73 16.56
C THR A 100 2.86 -3.15 15.79
N LEU A 101 1.83 -3.59 16.51
CA LEU A 101 0.58 -4.11 15.99
C LEU A 101 -0.28 -3.04 15.29
N ARG A 102 -0.69 -3.33 14.05
CA ARG A 102 -1.54 -2.47 13.23
C ARG A 102 -2.88 -3.11 12.90
N LEU A 103 -3.91 -2.30 12.69
CA LEU A 103 -5.27 -2.76 12.41
C LEU A 103 -5.30 -3.56 11.09
N ALA A 104 -5.60 -4.85 11.21
CA ALA A 104 -5.68 -5.81 10.12
C ALA A 104 -7.09 -6.03 9.60
N GLY A 105 -8.09 -5.82 10.46
CA GLY A 105 -9.47 -6.00 10.08
C GLY A 105 -10.37 -6.08 11.29
N TRP A 106 -11.46 -6.80 11.12
CA TRP A 106 -12.51 -6.94 12.11
C TRP A 106 -12.96 -8.39 12.16
N ASN A 107 -13.25 -8.86 13.36
CA ASN A 107 -13.88 -10.15 13.57
C ASN A 107 -15.16 -9.98 14.40
N PHE A 108 -15.97 -11.03 14.46
CA PHE A 108 -17.27 -11.01 15.12
C PHE A 108 -17.34 -12.13 16.15
N LEU A 109 -17.80 -11.82 17.36
CA LEU A 109 -17.97 -12.84 18.42
C LEU A 109 -19.08 -13.85 18.07
N PHE A 110 -20.06 -13.44 17.26
CA PHE A 110 -21.12 -14.29 16.74
C PHE A 110 -21.24 -14.08 15.21
N PRO A 111 -21.57 -15.12 14.43
CA PRO A 111 -21.70 -15.03 12.96
C PRO A 111 -22.92 -14.21 12.48
N ASP A 112 -23.60 -13.47 13.35
CA ASP A 112 -24.72 -12.61 12.98
C ASP A 112 -24.21 -11.32 12.35
N LYS A 113 -24.01 -11.36 11.02
CA LYS A 113 -23.56 -10.23 10.19
C LYS A 113 -24.48 -9.01 10.25
N ASN A 114 -25.69 -9.16 10.79
CA ASN A 114 -26.69 -8.10 10.87
C ASN A 114 -26.64 -7.32 12.20
N ASN A 115 -25.90 -7.80 13.21
CA ASN A 115 -25.79 -7.13 14.50
C ASN A 115 -24.36 -6.63 14.78
N PRO A 116 -24.09 -5.33 14.58
CA PRO A 116 -22.74 -4.76 14.75
C PRO A 116 -22.20 -4.79 16.19
N LYS A 117 -23.03 -5.16 17.19
CA LYS A 117 -22.67 -5.21 18.61
C LYS A 117 -21.60 -6.26 18.98
N GLY A 118 -21.22 -7.16 18.06
CA GLY A 118 -20.19 -8.18 18.30
C GLY A 118 -18.86 -7.97 17.56
N LYS A 119 -18.67 -6.82 16.90
CA LYS A 119 -17.52 -6.54 16.04
C LYS A 119 -16.32 -6.03 16.85
N TYR A 120 -15.16 -6.66 16.72
CA TYR A 120 -13.93 -6.25 17.41
C TYR A 120 -12.73 -6.15 16.44
N PRO A 121 -11.77 -5.23 16.70
CA PRO A 121 -10.62 -5.04 15.83
C PRO A 121 -9.63 -6.20 15.95
N VAL A 122 -9.04 -6.58 14.82
CA VAL A 122 -7.94 -7.55 14.75
C VAL A 122 -6.68 -6.80 14.37
N PHE A 123 -5.57 -7.07 15.07
CA PHE A 123 -4.29 -6.42 14.80
C PHE A 123 -3.22 -7.43 14.36
N SER A 124 -2.28 -6.99 13.51
CA SER A 124 -1.18 -7.79 12.97
C SER A 124 0.05 -6.91 12.69
N GLU A 125 1.24 -7.50 12.71
CA GLU A 125 2.49 -6.82 12.34
C GLU A 125 2.76 -6.82 10.83
N GLU A 126 2.25 -7.81 10.10
CA GLU A 126 2.59 -8.00 8.68
C GLU A 126 1.41 -7.76 7.74
N GLN A 127 0.21 -8.08 8.21
CA GLN A 127 -0.98 -8.21 7.37
C GLN A 127 -2.05 -7.20 7.77
N PHE A 128 -1.74 -5.91 7.60
CA PHE A 128 -2.61 -4.83 8.06
C PHE A 128 -3.22 -3.98 6.93
N ASN A 129 -4.26 -3.21 7.27
CA ASN A 129 -4.96 -2.32 6.36
C ASN A 129 -4.21 -1.01 6.16
N ILE A 130 -4.29 -0.50 4.93
CA ILE A 130 -3.73 0.78 4.52
C ILE A 130 -4.86 1.66 4.02
N TYR A 131 -4.94 2.87 4.56
CA TYR A 131 -5.98 3.85 4.26
C TYR A 131 -5.41 4.97 3.39
N PHE A 132 -6.12 5.35 2.34
CA PHE A 132 -5.66 6.43 1.44
C PHE A 132 -6.27 7.80 1.77
N GLN A 133 -7.12 7.87 2.79
CA GLN A 133 -7.77 9.07 3.27
C GLN A 133 -7.59 9.13 4.78
N LYS A 134 -7.06 10.25 5.29
CA LYS A 134 -6.70 10.39 6.70
C LYS A 134 -7.91 10.31 7.62
N HIS A 135 -8.97 11.05 7.27
CA HIS A 135 -10.20 11.10 8.08
C HIS A 135 -10.82 9.71 8.28
N ILE A 136 -10.80 8.84 7.26
CA ILE A 136 -11.30 7.45 7.40
C ILE A 136 -10.50 6.70 8.47
N ALA A 137 -9.18 6.87 8.51
CA ALA A 137 -8.34 6.23 9.51
C ALA A 137 -8.56 6.82 10.92
N GLU A 138 -8.75 8.15 11.00
CA GLU A 138 -9.03 8.87 12.24
C GLU A 138 -10.40 8.47 12.82
N ASP A 139 -11.44 8.41 11.98
CA ASP A 139 -12.79 7.98 12.37
C ASP A 139 -12.77 6.55 12.92
N ILE A 140 -12.00 5.65 12.30
CA ILE A 140 -11.83 4.29 12.79
C ILE A 140 -11.09 4.27 14.13
N ALA A 141 -9.99 5.01 14.25
CA ALA A 141 -9.21 5.06 15.49
C ALA A 141 -10.04 5.61 16.66
N PHE A 142 -10.89 6.61 16.39
CA PHE A 142 -11.76 7.23 17.39
C PHE A 142 -12.89 6.30 17.85
N ASN A 143 -13.63 5.68 16.91
CA ASN A 143 -14.85 4.93 17.23
C ASN A 143 -14.59 3.53 17.84
N TYR A 144 -13.36 3.02 17.79
CA TYR A 144 -13.04 1.64 18.17
C TYR A 144 -11.92 1.52 19.20
N ALA A 145 -11.72 2.57 20.01
CA ALA A 145 -10.73 2.64 21.08
C ALA A 145 -11.19 1.94 22.40
N GLU A 146 -11.98 0.87 22.32
CA GLU A 146 -12.41 0.15 23.52
C GLU A 146 -11.25 -0.67 24.10
N GLY A 147 -10.60 -0.13 25.14
CA GLY A 147 -9.53 -0.81 25.88
C GLY A 147 -8.13 -0.73 25.26
N VAL A 148 -7.98 -0.05 24.11
CA VAL A 148 -6.69 0.20 23.45
C VAL A 148 -6.63 1.60 22.87
N GLU A 149 -5.50 2.28 23.05
CA GLU A 149 -5.25 3.58 22.42
C GLU A 149 -4.73 3.35 20.99
N LEU A 150 -5.39 3.95 20.00
CA LEU A 150 -5.08 3.81 18.58
C LEU A 150 -4.47 5.10 18.02
N VAL A 151 -3.40 4.96 17.22
CA VAL A 151 -2.66 6.08 16.61
C VAL A 151 -2.69 5.94 15.10
N VAL A 152 -2.99 7.02 14.39
CA VAL A 152 -2.89 7.10 12.93
C VAL A 152 -1.47 7.52 12.55
N GLU A 153 -0.81 6.70 11.72
CA GLU A 153 0.52 6.96 11.15
C GLU A 153 0.45 7.20 9.65
#